data_AF-A0A2G3DU73-F1
#
_entry.id   AF-A0A2G3DU73-F1
#
_cell.length_a   1.000
_cell.length_b   1.000
_cell.length_c   1.000
_cell.angle_alpha   90.00
_cell.angle_beta   90.00
_cell.angle_gamma   90.00
#
_symmetry.space_group_name_H-M   'P 1'
#
loop_
_entity.id
_entity.type
_entity.pdbx_description
1 polymer ?
#
loop_
_entity_poly.entity_id
_entity_poly.type
_entity_poly.pdbx_seq_one_letter_code
_entity_poly.pdbx_strand_id
1 'polypeptide(L)'
;MDYKIIAVDFDGTLCFSNWPELGEPNTRLIQYLQAQQAAGNKIILWTCRAGDALSSALDWCVEQGLCFDAINDNLPEIVELYGNNSRKITCDIYIDDRNMLPEAVC
;
A
#
# COMPACT_ATOMS: atom_id res chain seq x y z
N MET A 1 18.89 4.83 0.17
CA MET A 1 17.95 5.74 0.85
C MET A 1 17.88 5.29 2.30
N ASP A 2 17.72 6.21 3.25
CA ASP A 2 17.76 5.88 4.70
C ASP A 2 16.38 5.43 5.25
N TYR A 3 15.44 5.11 4.35
CA TYR A 3 14.09 4.67 4.67
C TYR A 3 13.70 3.48 3.79
N LYS A 4 12.64 2.77 4.19
CA LYS A 4 12.01 1.70 3.40
C LYS A 4 10.76 2.21 2.68
N ILE A 5 10.51 1.68 1.49
CA ILE A 5 9.26 1.81 0.75
C ILE A 5 8.44 0.54 1.00
N ILE A 6 7.20 0.71 1.42
CA ILE A 6 6.26 -0.38 1.69
C ILE A 6 5.06 -0.20 0.77
N ALA A 7 4.84 -1.15 -0.13
CA ALA A 7 3.61 -1.23 -0.91
C ALA A 7 2.61 -2.13 -0.16
N VAL A 8 1.40 -1.64 0.02
CA VAL A 8 0.35 -2.36 0.75
C VAL A 8 -0.94 -2.41 -0.06
N ASP A 9 -1.52 -3.61 -0.17
CA ASP A 9 -2.82 -3.83 -0.78
C ASP A 9 -3.97 -3.32 0.11
N PHE A 10 -5.15 -3.12 -0.49
CA PHE A 10 -6.35 -2.69 0.20
C PHE A 10 -7.29 -3.85 0.58
N ASP A 11 -7.83 -4.56 -0.40
CA ASP A 11 -8.97 -5.47 -0.25
C ASP A 11 -8.52 -6.84 0.29
N GLY A 12 -8.90 -7.17 1.52
CA GLY A 12 -8.40 -8.36 2.22
C GLY A 12 -7.11 -8.12 3.01
N THR A 13 -6.45 -6.97 2.77
CA THR A 13 -5.20 -6.58 3.44
C THR A 13 -5.42 -5.50 4.49
N LEU A 14 -5.76 -4.27 4.08
CA LEU A 14 -6.08 -3.16 4.99
C LEU A 14 -7.53 -3.21 5.47
N CYS A 15 -8.42 -3.61 4.58
CA CYS A 15 -9.86 -3.60 4.76
C CYS A 15 -10.42 -4.99 4.47
N PHE A 16 -11.03 -5.62 5.46
CA PHE A 16 -11.74 -6.89 5.29
C PHE A 16 -13.14 -6.62 4.74
N SER A 17 -13.25 -6.48 3.43
CA SER A 17 -14.52 -6.20 2.75
C SER A 17 -14.84 -7.15 1.61
N ASN A 18 -16.11 -7.14 1.20
CA ASN A 18 -16.54 -7.71 -0.07
C ASN A 18 -16.59 -6.58 -1.09
N TRP A 19 -15.72 -6.63 -2.10
CA TRP A 19 -15.72 -5.66 -3.19
C TRP A 19 -17.13 -5.47 -3.79
N PRO A 20 -17.60 -4.23 -4.03
CA PRO A 20 -16.90 -2.93 -3.90
C PRO A 20 -17.04 -2.23 -2.54
N GLU A 21 -17.67 -2.87 -1.56
CA GLU A 21 -17.95 -2.26 -0.26
C GLU A 21 -16.67 -2.07 0.57
N LEU A 22 -16.77 -1.21 1.58
CA LEU A 22 -15.78 -1.06 2.65
C LEU A 22 -16.22 -1.96 3.81
N GLY A 23 -15.26 -2.34 4.65
CA GLY A 23 -15.48 -3.32 5.71
C GLY A 23 -14.62 -3.04 6.92
N GLU A 24 -14.39 -4.08 7.71
CA GLU A 24 -13.70 -3.95 8.98
C GLU A 24 -12.20 -3.67 8.78
N PRO A 25 -11.61 -2.74 9.56
CA PRO A 25 -10.20 -2.43 9.46
C PRO A 25 -9.33 -3.57 9.99
N ASN A 26 -8.24 -3.87 9.28
CA ASN A 26 -7.13 -4.65 9.82
C ASN A 26 -6.32 -3.78 10.80
N THR A 27 -6.86 -3.54 11.99
CA THR A 27 -6.31 -2.58 12.98
C THR A 27 -4.84 -2.85 13.29
N ARG A 28 -4.43 -4.13 13.36
CA ARG A 28 -3.04 -4.49 13.65
C ARG A 28 -2.09 -4.07 12.53
N LEU A 29 -2.48 -4.29 11.27
CA LEU A 29 -1.67 -3.85 10.13
C LEU A 29 -1.62 -2.32 10.04
N ILE A 30 -2.76 -1.65 10.23
CA ILE A 30 -2.84 -0.18 10.21
C ILE A 30 -1.91 0.43 11.27
N GLN A 31 -1.95 -0.08 12.51
CA GLN A 31 -1.06 0.37 13.58
C GLN A 31 0.42 0.16 13.24
N TYR A 32 0.75 -0.97 12.60
CA TYR A 32 2.11 -1.21 12.11
C TYR A 32 2.52 -0.16 11.08
N LEU A 33 1.69 0.12 10.08
CA LEU A 33 2.01 1.09 9.03
C LEU A 33 2.13 2.52 9.58
N GLN A 34 1.28 2.91 10.53
CA GLN A 34 1.41 4.19 11.24
C GLN A 34 2.76 4.31 11.95
N ALA A 35 3.22 3.23 12.61
CA ALA A 35 4.55 3.20 13.22
C ALA A 35 5.67 3.28 12.17
N GLN A 36 5.49 2.68 10.99
CA GLN A 36 6.43 2.82 9.88
C GLN A 36 6.50 4.26 9.37
N GLN A 37 5.36 4.94 9.22
CA GLN A 37 5.33 6.36 8.85
C GLN A 37 6.02 7.24 9.90
N ALA A 38 5.77 6.98 11.18
CA ALA A 38 6.43 7.70 12.28
C ALA A 38 7.95 7.49 12.30
N ALA A 39 8.43 6.35 11.79
CA ALA A 39 9.85 6.04 11.63
C ALA A 39 10.47 6.65 10.35
N GLY A 40 9.69 7.37 9.53
CA GLY A 40 10.14 7.99 8.28
C GLY A 40 10.09 7.08 7.06
N ASN A 41 9.52 5.88 7.17
CA ASN A 41 9.31 5.00 6.03
C ASN A 41 8.14 5.48 5.16
N LYS A 42 8.18 5.09 3.89
CA LYS A 42 7.25 5.52 2.85
C LYS A 42 6.23 4.44 2.56
N ILE A 43 4.96 4.81 2.52
CA ILE A 43 3.86 3.87 2.30
C ILE A 43 3.17 4.20 0.98
N ILE A 44 3.03 3.20 0.12
CA ILE A 44 2.32 3.28 -1.15
C ILE A 44 1.07 2.41 -1.04
N LEU A 45 -0.11 2.99 -1.30
CA LEU A 45 -1.32 2.19 -1.50
C LEU A 45 -1.21 1.54 -2.88
N TRP A 46 -1.22 0.21 -2.94
CA TRP A 46 -1.11 -0.54 -4.18
C TRP A 46 -2.33 -1.47 -4.34
N THR A 47 -3.35 -0.97 -5.01
CA THR A 47 -4.67 -1.59 -5.08
C THR A 47 -5.23 -1.64 -6.50
N CYS A 48 -6.07 -2.63 -6.77
CA CYS A 48 -6.85 -2.70 -8.01
C CYS A 48 -8.03 -1.70 -8.05
N ARG A 49 -8.37 -1.04 -6.93
CA ARG A 49 -9.42 -0.02 -6.89
C ARG A 49 -9.09 1.17 -7.80
N ALA A 50 -10.09 1.69 -8.50
CA ALA A 50 -9.97 2.85 -9.39
C ALA A 50 -11.26 3.69 -9.35
N GLY A 51 -11.18 4.95 -9.79
CA GLY A 51 -12.31 5.88 -9.80
C GLY A 51 -12.93 6.07 -8.41
N ASP A 52 -14.26 6.09 -8.33
CA ASP A 52 -15.00 6.35 -7.09
C ASP A 52 -14.68 5.36 -5.96
N ALA A 53 -14.39 4.11 -6.32
CA ALA A 53 -14.03 3.09 -5.35
C ALA A 53 -12.63 3.31 -4.74
N LEU A 54 -11.70 3.88 -5.52
CA LEU A 54 -10.40 4.31 -5.00
C LEU A 54 -10.57 5.53 -4.10
N SER A 55 -11.37 6.52 -4.50
CA SER A 55 -11.68 7.68 -3.67
C SER A 55 -12.27 7.26 -2.32
N SER A 56 -13.25 6.34 -2.33
CA SER A 56 -13.87 5.81 -1.11
C SER A 56 -12.87 5.07 -0.22
N ALA A 57 -11.93 4.32 -0.81
CA ALA A 57 -10.89 3.62 -0.06
C ALA A 57 -9.86 4.59 0.57
N LEU A 58 -9.53 5.68 -0.12
CA LEU A 58 -8.66 6.73 0.40
C LEU A 58 -9.30 7.46 1.56
N ASP A 59 -10.58 7.87 1.42
CA ASP A 59 -11.34 8.52 2.49
C ASP A 59 -11.41 7.62 3.73
N TRP A 60 -11.70 6.33 3.53
CA TRP A 60 -11.70 5.33 4.60
C TRP A 60 -10.32 5.20 5.26
N CYS A 61 -9.21 5.20 4.50
CA CYS A 61 -7.87 5.13 5.08
C CYS A 61 -7.56 6.36 5.94
N VAL A 62 -7.99 7.55 5.51
CA VAL A 62 -7.83 8.80 6.27
C VAL A 62 -8.57 8.72 7.60
N GLU A 63 -9.78 8.14 7.64
CA GLU A 63 -10.53 7.90 8.89
C GLU A 63 -9.79 6.97 9.85
N GLN A 64 -8.99 6.03 9.33
CA GLN A 64 -8.13 5.16 10.13
C GLN A 64 -6.81 5.84 10.56
N GLY A 65 -6.57 7.07 10.13
CA GLY A 65 -5.32 7.80 10.38
C GLY A 65 -4.15 7.30 9.55
N LEU A 66 -4.40 6.82 8.34
CA LEU A 66 -3.38 6.34 7.39
C LEU A 66 -3.39 7.19 6.12
N CYS A 67 -2.24 7.79 5.80
CA CYS A 67 -2.03 8.53 4.55
C CYS A 67 -0.96 7.81 3.72
N PHE A 68 -0.89 8.10 2.41
CA PHE A 68 0.08 7.44 1.52
C PHE A 68 0.97 8.46 0.83
N ASP A 69 2.24 8.09 0.62
CA ASP A 69 3.21 8.90 -0.12
C ASP A 69 2.97 8.81 -1.64
N ALA A 70 2.38 7.70 -2.11
CA ALA A 70 1.88 7.53 -3.47
C ALA A 70 0.72 6.53 -3.50
N ILE A 71 -0.06 6.57 -4.59
CA ILE A 71 -1.25 5.74 -4.80
C ILE A 71 -1.12 5.11 -6.18
N ASN A 72 -0.95 3.79 -6.24
CA ASN A 72 -0.75 3.03 -7.48
C ASN A 72 0.38 3.59 -8.37
N ASP A 73 1.36 4.25 -7.77
CA ASP A 73 2.47 4.86 -8.50
C ASP A 73 3.79 4.79 -7.71
N ASN A 74 4.92 4.83 -8.43
CA ASN A 74 6.24 4.88 -7.84
C ASN A 74 6.53 6.26 -7.25
N LEU A 75 7.38 6.32 -6.23
CA LEU A 75 7.87 7.60 -5.71
C LEU A 75 8.70 8.33 -6.79
N PRO A 76 8.69 9.68 -6.83
CA PRO A 76 9.45 10.44 -7.82
C PRO A 76 10.94 10.08 -7.87
N GLU A 77 11.57 9.86 -6.72
CA GLU A 77 12.97 9.47 -6.61
C GLU A 77 13.27 8.07 -7.18
N ILE A 78 12.28 7.18 -7.20
CA ILE A 78 12.38 5.86 -7.84
C ILE A 78 12.26 6.00 -9.36
N VAL A 79 11.34 6.85 -9.83
CA VAL A 79 11.19 7.15 -11.26
C VAL A 79 12.47 7.77 -11.82
N GLU A 80 13.09 8.70 -11.08
CA GLU A 80 14.37 9.32 -11.43
C GLU A 80 15.50 8.29 -11.46
N LEU A 81 15.60 7.43 -10.44
CA LEU A 81 16.64 6.41 -10.33
C LEU A 81 16.68 5.46 -11.54
N TYR A 82 15.52 5.02 -12.03
CA TYR A 82 15.43 4.10 -13.18
C TYR A 82 15.34 4.80 -14.53
N GLY A 83 15.13 6.13 -14.55
CA GLY A 83 14.90 6.89 -15.78
C GLY A 83 13.57 6.58 -16.47
N ASN A 84 12.67 5.85 -15.80
CA ASN A 84 11.32 5.56 -16.26
C ASN A 84 10.39 5.26 -15.08
N ASN A 85 9.09 5.50 -15.27
CA ASN A 85 8.07 5.05 -14.32
C ASN A 85 7.57 3.67 -14.74
N SER A 86 8.07 2.64 -14.07
CA SER A 86 7.68 1.26 -14.35
C SER A 86 6.24 1.00 -13.90
N ARG A 87 5.48 0.17 -14.63
CA ARG A 87 4.12 -0.21 -14.22
C ARG A 87 4.09 -0.93 -12.86
N LYS A 88 5.17 -1.64 -12.51
CA LYS A 88 5.30 -2.29 -11.21
C LYS A 88 5.79 -1.28 -10.18
N ILE A 89 5.21 -1.32 -8.98
CA ILE A 89 5.73 -0.54 -7.85
C ILE A 89 7.05 -1.16 -7.40
N THR A 90 8.10 -0.36 -7.34
CA THR A 90 9.37 -0.74 -6.70
C THR A 90 9.30 -0.40 -5.23
N CYS A 91 9.46 -1.40 -4.38
CA CYS A 91 9.46 -1.22 -2.93
C CYS A 91 10.30 -2.30 -2.24
N ASP A 92 10.63 -2.07 -0.97
CA ASP A 92 11.38 -3.02 -0.15
C ASP A 92 10.48 -4.12 0.43
N ILE A 93 9.21 -3.82 0.66
CA ILE A 93 8.24 -4.73 1.27
C ILE A 93 6.91 -4.66 0.52
N TYR A 94 6.38 -5.82 0.12
CA TYR A 94 5.02 -5.98 -0.36
C TYR A 94 4.17 -6.64 0.75
N ILE A 95 3.06 -6.02 1.12
CA ILE A 95 2.07 -6.58 2.05
C ILE A 95 0.77 -6.75 1.29
N ASP A 96 0.35 -7.99 1.07
CA ASP A 96 -0.76 -8.33 0.19
C ASP A 96 -1.34 -9.69 0.61
N ASP A 97 -2.67 -9.82 0.70
CA ASP A 97 -3.37 -11.03 1.10
C ASP A 97 -3.19 -12.19 0.10
N ARG A 98 -2.75 -11.86 -1.13
CA ARG A 98 -2.48 -12.81 -2.21
C ARG A 98 -1.00 -12.97 -2.51
N ASN A 99 -0.12 -12.60 -1.58
CA ASN A 99 1.31 -12.80 -1.77
C ASN A 99 1.73 -14.28 -1.63
N MET A 100 2.82 -14.62 -2.33
CA MET A 100 3.52 -15.89 -2.17
C MET A 100 5.00 -15.65 -2.44
N LEU A 101 5.86 -16.07 -1.51
CA LEU A 101 7.31 -16.00 -1.69
C LEU A 101 7.78 -17.13 -2.62
N PRO A 102 8.85 -16.93 -3.41
CA PRO A 102 9.40 -17.98 -4.26
C PRO A 102 9.70 -19.28 -3.51
N GLU A 103 10.24 -19.19 -2.29
CA GLU A 103 10.60 -20.33 -1.43
C GLU A 103 9.38 -21.12 -0.93
N ALA A 104 8.16 -20.57 -1.06
CA ALA A 104 6.94 -21.32 -0.76
C ALA A 104 6.49 -22.21 -1.94
N VAL A 105 7.09 -22.02 -3.12
CA VAL A 105 6.75 -22.74 -4.37
C VAL A 105 7.82 -23.77 -4.73
N CYS A 106 9.11 -23.49 -4.46
CA CYS A 106 10.24 -24.32 -4.86
C CYS A 106 11.06 -24.91 -3.70
#